data_AF-A0A3E0I9D6-F1
#
_entry.id   AF-A0A3E0I9D6-F1
#
_cell.length_a   1.000
_cell.length_b   1.000
_cell.length_c   1.000
_cell.angle_alpha   90.00
_cell.angle_beta   90.00
_cell.angle_gamma   90.00
#
_symmetry.space_group_name_H-M   'P 1'
#
loop_
_entity.id
_entity.type
_entity.pdbx_description
1 polymer ?
#
loop_
_entity_poly.entity_id
_entity_poly.type
_entity_poly.pdbx_seq_one_letter_code
_entity_poly.pdbx_strand_id
1 'polypeptide(L)'
;MYEGRVAWPTVDDFDAKLQYDGMLRYRREADGTHVGIIPAICKACGGPLHKVGVRARQRDGVMIVDCGRCVDAGLPGHALQFTAHEPAPDRVELDSTPYLSILPTMRP
;
A
#
# COMPACT_ATOMS: atom_id res chain seq x y z
N MET A 1 30.93 -28.95 -3.04
CA MET A 1 29.51 -28.94 -2.65
C MET A 1 29.24 -27.62 -1.96
N TYR A 2 28.43 -26.75 -2.55
CA TYR A 2 28.10 -25.44 -1.98
C TYR A 2 26.75 -25.55 -1.27
N GLU A 3 26.75 -25.61 0.05
CA GLU A 3 25.54 -25.48 0.85
C GLU A 3 25.26 -23.99 1.05
N GLY A 4 24.63 -23.37 0.05
CA GLY A 4 24.13 -22.00 0.13
C GLY A 4 22.87 -21.98 0.97
N ARG A 5 23.01 -21.84 2.29
CA ARG A 5 21.89 -21.58 3.21
C ARG A 5 21.33 -20.20 2.85
N VAL A 6 20.23 -20.17 2.09
CA VAL A 6 19.51 -18.92 1.77
C VAL A 6 18.92 -18.41 3.08
N ALA A 7 19.66 -17.54 3.76
CA ALA A 7 19.13 -16.78 4.88
C ALA A 7 18.09 -15.81 4.30
N TRP A 8 16.82 -16.11 4.51
CA TRP A 8 15.76 -15.11 4.35
C TRP A 8 16.12 -13.93 5.25
N PRO A 9 16.21 -12.69 4.73
CA PRO A 9 16.47 -11.54 5.58
C PRO A 9 15.34 -11.46 6.62
N THR A 10 15.73 -11.45 7.89
CA THR A 10 14.83 -11.10 8.99
C THR A 10 14.34 -9.67 8.75
N VAL A 11 13.08 -9.41 9.09
CA VAL A 11 12.35 -8.16 8.79
C VAL A 11 13.01 -6.86 9.28
N ASP A 12 14.06 -6.97 10.09
CA ASP A 12 14.79 -5.86 10.73
C ASP A 12 16.00 -5.31 9.93
N ASP A 13 16.40 -5.91 8.80
CA ASP A 13 17.61 -5.51 8.04
C ASP A 13 17.33 -4.54 6.85
N PHE A 14 16.09 -4.08 6.65
CA PHE A 14 15.74 -3.07 5.62
C PHE A 14 15.94 -1.62 6.10
N ASP A 15 17.10 -1.33 6.68
CA ASP A 15 17.45 0.02 7.14
C ASP A 15 17.72 0.96 5.95
N ALA A 16 16.70 1.75 5.60
CA ALA A 16 16.75 3.18 5.26
C ALA A 16 15.59 3.58 4.31
N LYS A 17 14.56 4.25 4.86
CA LYS A 17 13.48 5.02 4.18
C LYS A 17 12.27 4.29 3.57
N LEU A 18 12.07 3.00 3.75
CA LEU A 18 10.76 2.37 3.52
C LEU A 18 9.93 2.39 4.80
N GLN A 19 9.45 3.58 5.19
CA GLN A 19 8.39 3.65 6.21
C GLN A 19 7.14 3.06 5.58
N TYR A 20 6.82 1.80 5.95
CA TYR A 20 5.53 1.21 5.63
C TYR A 20 4.45 2.04 6.34
N ASP A 21 3.41 2.40 5.60
CA ASP A 21 2.28 3.15 6.13
C ASP A 21 1.37 2.26 6.98
N GLY A 22 1.50 0.94 6.88
CA GLY A 22 0.78 -0.01 7.72
C GLY A 22 0.63 -1.36 7.05
N MET A 23 -0.34 -2.14 7.55
CA MET A 23 -0.69 -3.44 6.98
C MET A 23 -1.83 -3.32 5.99
N LEU A 24 -1.74 -4.00 4.85
CA LEU A 24 -2.82 -4.07 3.88
C LEU A 24 -4.00 -4.83 4.48
N ARG A 25 -5.19 -4.28 4.36
CA ARG A 25 -6.42 -4.97 4.75
C ARG A 25 -7.00 -5.72 3.56
N TYR A 26 -7.54 -6.89 3.84
CA TYR A 26 -8.16 -7.75 2.85
C TYR A 26 -9.60 -8.07 3.25
N ARG A 27 -10.45 -8.26 2.25
CA ARG A 27 -11.81 -8.78 2.41
C ARG A 27 -12.00 -9.92 1.42
N ARG A 28 -12.59 -11.02 1.89
CA ARG A 28 -13.03 -12.10 1.01
C ARG A 28 -14.53 -11.97 0.80
N GLU A 29 -14.93 -11.93 -0.45
CA GLU A 29 -16.34 -11.93 -0.84
C GLU A 29 -16.91 -13.36 -0.81
N ALA A 30 -18.24 -13.48 -0.85
CA ALA A 30 -18.93 -14.77 -0.81
C ALA A 30 -18.63 -15.66 -2.03
N ASP A 31 -18.25 -15.06 -3.16
CA ASP A 31 -17.82 -15.76 -4.38
C ASP A 31 -16.33 -16.18 -4.34
N GLY A 32 -15.64 -15.92 -3.22
CA GLY A 32 -14.22 -16.21 -3.05
C GLY A 32 -13.28 -15.10 -3.56
N THR A 33 -13.80 -14.00 -4.10
CA THR A 33 -12.97 -12.88 -4.59
C THR A 33 -12.15 -12.30 -3.44
N HIS A 34 -10.85 -12.15 -3.67
CA HIS A 34 -9.91 -11.58 -2.73
C HIS A 34 -9.71 -10.09 -3.02
N VAL A 35 -10.26 -9.24 -2.16
CA VAL A 35 -10.25 -7.78 -2.35
C VAL A 35 -9.27 -7.13 -1.40
N GLY A 36 -8.30 -6.39 -1.95
CA GLY A 36 -7.40 -5.54 -1.18
C GLY A 36 -8.06 -4.19 -0.92
N ILE A 37 -8.08 -3.75 0.33
CA ILE A 37 -8.62 -2.45 0.71
C ILE A 37 -7.48 -1.45 0.78
N ILE A 38 -7.58 -0.34 0.06
CA ILE A 38 -6.58 0.74 0.07
C ILE A 38 -7.28 2.06 0.46
N PRO A 39 -6.56 3.06 0.99
CA PRO A 39 -7.18 4.32 1.39
C PRO A 39 -7.86 5.01 0.21
N ALA A 40 -8.99 5.66 0.43
CA ALA A 40 -9.65 6.46 -0.62
C ALA A 40 -8.96 7.83 -0.83
N ILE A 41 -8.02 8.20 0.04
CA ILE A 41 -7.37 9.51 0.10
C ILE A 41 -5.85 9.33 0.01
N CYS A 42 -5.18 10.21 -0.73
CA CYS A 42 -3.72 10.27 -0.77
C CYS A 42 -3.15 10.87 0.51
N LYS A 43 -2.18 10.21 1.15
CA LYS A 43 -1.51 10.76 2.34
C LYS A 43 -0.75 12.06 2.09
N ALA A 44 -0.21 12.24 0.89
CA ALA A 44 0.66 13.38 0.56
C ALA A 44 -0.12 14.65 0.25
N CYS A 45 -1.22 14.55 -0.53
CA CYS A 45 -1.99 15.72 -0.95
C CYS A 45 -3.39 15.83 -0.33
N GLY A 46 -3.86 14.83 0.42
CA GLY A 46 -5.23 14.78 0.94
C GLY A 46 -6.31 14.62 -0.15
N GLY A 47 -5.92 14.44 -1.41
CA GLY A 47 -6.84 14.34 -2.53
C GLY A 47 -7.50 12.96 -2.65
N PRO A 48 -8.74 12.88 -3.17
CA PRO A 48 -9.44 11.62 -3.38
C PRO A 48 -8.81 10.80 -4.53
N LEU A 49 -8.39 9.56 -4.24
CA LEU A 49 -7.70 8.68 -5.20
C LEU A 49 -8.56 8.32 -6.41
N HIS A 50 -9.88 8.16 -6.24
CA HIS A 50 -10.79 7.87 -7.34
C HIS A 50 -10.84 8.97 -8.42
N LYS A 51 -10.49 10.23 -8.08
CA LYS A 51 -10.50 11.34 -9.05
C LYS A 51 -9.17 11.55 -9.76
N VAL A 52 -8.07 11.18 -9.12
CA VAL A 52 -6.71 11.47 -9.60
C VAL A 52 -6.05 10.26 -10.27
N GLY A 53 -6.72 9.11 -10.25
CA GLY A 53 -6.15 7.84 -10.68
C GLY A 53 -5.20 7.27 -9.65
N VAL A 54 -5.17 5.94 -9.58
CA VAL A 54 -4.31 5.20 -8.67
C VAL A 54 -3.67 4.05 -9.43
N ARG A 55 -2.40 3.77 -9.13
CA ARG A 55 -1.72 2.56 -9.59
C ARG A 55 -1.32 1.74 -8.37
N ALA A 56 -1.90 0.55 -8.26
CA ALA A 56 -1.57 -0.40 -7.20
C ALA A 56 -0.72 -1.53 -7.78
N ARG A 57 0.34 -1.91 -7.07
CA ARG A 57 1.21 -3.03 -7.45
C ARG A 57 1.76 -3.71 -6.21
N GLN A 58 1.73 -5.04 -6.19
CA GLN A 58 2.37 -5.83 -5.14
C GLN A 58 3.72 -6.34 -5.61
N ARG A 59 4.74 -6.18 -4.76
CA ARG A 59 6.10 -6.67 -5.00
C ARG A 59 6.74 -7.08 -3.67
N ASP A 60 7.34 -8.26 -3.61
CA ASP A 60 8.15 -8.72 -2.48
C ASP A 60 7.43 -8.60 -1.11
N GLY A 61 6.13 -8.93 -1.07
CA GLY A 61 5.32 -8.84 0.17
C GLY A 61 4.89 -7.42 0.55
N VAL A 62 4.98 -6.46 -0.37
CA VAL A 62 4.59 -5.06 -0.18
C VAL A 62 3.61 -4.63 -1.26
N MET A 63 2.48 -4.06 -0.86
CA MET A 63 1.56 -3.38 -1.77
C MET A 63 1.91 -1.89 -1.84
N ILE A 64 2.26 -1.42 -3.03
CA ILE A 64 2.58 -0.03 -3.31
C ILE A 64 1.41 0.59 -4.07
N VAL A 65 0.91 1.72 -3.57
CA VAL A 65 -0.23 2.44 -4.12
C VAL A 65 0.19 3.88 -4.45
N ASP A 66 0.35 4.16 -5.73
CA ASP A 66 0.79 5.44 -6.26
C ASP A 66 -0.39 6.37 -6.57
N CYS A 67 -0.36 7.60 -6.04
CA CYS A 67 -1.32 8.66 -6.37
C CYS A 67 -0.93 9.33 -7.71
N GLY A 68 -1.79 9.21 -8.73
CA GLY A 68 -1.52 9.74 -10.08
C GLY A 68 -1.17 11.23 -10.08
N ARG A 69 -1.96 12.06 -9.40
CA ARG A 69 -1.69 13.51 -9.28
C ARG A 69 -0.34 13.82 -8.64
N CYS A 70 0.04 13.10 -7.59
CA CYS A 70 1.31 13.35 -6.91
C CYS A 70 2.50 12.85 -7.73
N VAL A 71 2.34 11.74 -8.45
CA VAL A 71 3.33 11.25 -9.41
C VAL A 71 3.54 12.27 -10.52
N ASP A 72 2.47 12.78 -11.13
CA ASP A 72 2.53 13.76 -12.21
C ASP A 72 3.16 15.09 -11.77
N ALA A 73 2.92 15.48 -10.50
CA ALA A 73 3.50 16.67 -9.89
C ALA A 73 4.93 16.46 -9.33
N GLY A 74 5.49 15.25 -9.41
CA GLY A 74 6.81 14.92 -8.86
C GLY A 74 6.91 15.07 -7.34
N LEU A 75 5.79 14.94 -6.62
CA LEU A 75 5.76 15.13 -5.17
C LEU A 75 6.36 13.92 -4.43
N PRO A 76 7.19 14.15 -3.39
CA PRO A 76 7.64 13.07 -2.52
C PRO A 76 6.45 12.48 -1.74
N GLY A 77 6.54 11.21 -1.36
CA GLY A 77 5.48 10.53 -0.59
C GLY A 77 4.22 10.21 -1.39
N HIS A 78 4.27 10.27 -2.72
CA HIS A 78 3.16 9.89 -3.61
C HIS A 78 2.72 8.42 -3.49
N ALA A 79 3.61 7.58 -2.98
CA ALA A 79 3.38 6.16 -2.76
C ALA A 79 2.96 5.87 -1.30
N LEU A 80 1.83 5.20 -1.14
CA LEU A 80 1.46 4.47 0.07
C LEU A 80 2.04 3.06 -0.01
N GLN A 81 2.67 2.59 1.06
CA GLN A 81 3.34 1.29 1.08
C GLN A 81 2.81 0.46 2.23
N PHE A 82 2.15 -0.64 1.90
CA PHE A 82 1.54 -1.54 2.88
C PHE A 82 2.24 -2.88 2.91
N THR A 83 2.52 -3.40 4.10
CA THR A 83 2.93 -4.79 4.25
C THR A 83 1.77 -5.70 3.86
N ALA A 84 2.03 -6.64 2.95
CA ALA A 84 1.07 -7.59 2.40
C ALA A 84 1.42 -9.01 2.88
N HIS A 85 0.52 -9.61 3.66
CA HIS A 85 0.70 -10.97 4.20
C HIS A 85 -0.03 -12.05 3.39
N GLU A 86 -0.92 -11.64 2.48
CA GLU A 86 -1.62 -12.53 1.56
C GLU A 86 -1.11 -12.32 0.12
N PRO A 87 -1.36 -13.28 -0.79
CA PRO A 87 -1.12 -13.10 -2.22
C PRO A 87 -1.79 -11.83 -2.77
N ALA A 88 -1.37 -11.44 -3.99
CA ALA A 88 -1.98 -10.30 -4.68
C ALA A 88 -3.51 -10.43 -4.72
N PRO A 89 -4.25 -9.38 -4.31
CA PRO A 89 -5.70 -9.41 -4.39
C PRO A 89 -6.13 -9.38 -5.86
N ASP A 90 -7.27 -9.99 -6.16
CA ASP A 90 -7.87 -10.02 -7.50
C ASP A 90 -8.26 -8.62 -7.95
N ARG A 91 -8.67 -7.77 -7.00
CA ARG A 91 -8.98 -6.35 -7.22
C ARG A 91 -8.72 -5.52 -5.96
N VAL A 92 -8.71 -4.20 -6.11
CA VAL A 92 -8.61 -3.26 -4.99
C VAL A 92 -9.85 -2.39 -4.87
N GLU A 93 -10.21 -2.06 -3.63
CA GLU A 93 -11.30 -1.14 -3.30
C GLU A 93 -10.80 0.01 -2.43
N LEU A 94 -11.48 1.16 -2.56
CA LEU A 94 -11.14 2.39 -1.85
C LEU A 94 -11.98 2.51 -0.58
N ASP A 95 -11.34 2.42 0.59
CA ASP A 95 -11.94 2.72 1.88
C ASP A 95 -10.89 3.31 2.82
N SER A 96 -11.16 4.51 3.35
CA SER A 96 -10.27 5.21 4.27
C SER A 96 -10.46 4.83 5.73
N THR A 97 -11.59 4.20 6.09
CA THR A 97 -11.95 3.86 7.47
C THR A 97 -10.84 3.09 8.21
N PRO A 98 -10.21 2.04 7.63
CA PRO A 98 -9.15 1.31 8.32
C PRO A 98 -7.81 2.06 8.38
N TYR A 99 -7.68 3.21 7.70
CA TYR A 99 -6.43 3.93 7.50
C TYR A 99 -6.44 5.34 8.07
N LEU A 100 -7.44 5.71 8.86
CA LEU A 100 -7.58 7.06 9.42
C LEU A 100 -6.36 7.51 10.25
N SER A 101 -5.59 6.58 10.81
CA SER A 101 -4.38 6.89 11.59
C SER A 101 -3.18 7.35 10.76
N ILE A 102 -3.15 7.05 9.46
CA ILE A 102 -2.02 7.35 8.54
C ILE A 102 -2.39 8.39 7.49
N LEU A 103 -3.69 8.69 7.38
CA LEU A 103 -4.17 9.74 6.51
C LEU A 103 -3.96 11.11 7.15
N PRO A 104 -3.71 12.15 6.34
CA PRO A 104 -3.66 13.51 6.86
C PRO A 104 -4.96 13.79 7.59
N THR A 105 -4.83 14.34 8.79
CA THR A 105 -5.98 14.87 9.52
C THR A 105 -6.55 15.99 8.64
N MET A 106 -7.63 15.72 7.92
CA MET A 106 -8.35 16.76 7.21
C MET A 106 -8.94 17.68 8.26
N ARG A 107 -8.19 18.73 8.58
CA ARG A 107 -8.70 19.86 9.32
C ARG A 107 -9.72 20.53 8.38
N PRO A 108 -11.00 20.62 8.77
CA PRO A 108 -12.03 21.25 7.94
C PRO A 108 -11.71 22.71 7.66
#